data_AF-A0A4P5UXW4-F1
#
_entry.id   AF-A0A4P5UXW4-F1
#
_cell.length_a   1.000
_cell.length_b   1.000
_cell.length_c   1.000
_cell.angle_alpha   90.00
_cell.angle_beta   90.00
_cell.angle_gamma   90.00
#
_symmetry.space_group_name_H-M   'P 1'
#
loop_
_entity.id
_entity.type
_entity.pdbx_description
1 polymer ?
#
loop_
_entity_poly.entity_id
_entity_poly.type
_entity_poly.pdbx_seq_one_letter_code
_entity_poly.pdbx_strand_id
1 'polypeptide(L)'
;MEDHFRLRAAHDFRSARSRAALEQTLARLRGRPAGLLSFEDVRQQLKLAHSTPRGLQEVALDAIVGSVGRYADFTRSFLPLHDSDQTRWAGVRAAAEQMGLPPVELYRIGDAYFVLDGNHRISVARELGAKSIQAYVLDIPTRVPFSADDNPDDLICKARYVEFLERTSLDHLRPGANLLMTVPGQYRILDEHIDVHRYFLGMETQANVKLEDAVASWYDTVYLPVVEVIRGQSLLQSLPDRTETDLYVWLAEHRVTLESALEWSMDTQEVAADLAGKFGVRGRQVLSRMWNAASNLLVPASLRSGTRIGKWRKSSVATRDTLQLFSKILVGVSGDEQAWPALDTALLFAKHESAELRGLHISDHVDPANAVSLRSNFTKRCAAAGINGQLAIETGPVRNALLARAVWADLLVLHLAHPPANDIGSRLASGLRAIIQACPRPVLATPALPAGLQRVLLAFDGSAKAREALYVAAYMAGAWDAALVVLHCSTGAPDALPEARAYLETHWTPAEYISVKNSAVAASILQTAADKNSDLIVMGGYSTNPLRAIAFGGSLDAVLQARSHSVLLCS
;
A
#
# COMPACT_ATOMS: atom_id res chain seq x y z
N MET A 1 -29.04 -57.04 -26.64
CA MET A 1 -28.57 -55.64 -26.53
C MET A 1 -28.49 -55.19 -25.07
N GLU A 2 -29.49 -55.45 -24.23
CA GLU A 2 -29.49 -55.05 -22.80
C GLU A 2 -28.28 -55.55 -21.97
N ASP A 3 -27.83 -56.80 -22.18
CA ASP A 3 -26.67 -57.33 -21.43
C ASP A 3 -25.35 -56.62 -21.76
N HIS A 4 -25.20 -56.14 -23.01
CA HIS A 4 -24.00 -55.39 -23.42
C HIS A 4 -23.92 -54.03 -22.71
N PHE A 5 -25.07 -53.34 -22.60
CA PHE A 5 -25.17 -52.05 -21.90
C PHE A 5 -24.91 -52.19 -20.40
N ARG A 6 -25.44 -53.25 -19.77
CA ARG A 6 -25.21 -53.52 -18.34
C ARG A 6 -23.74 -53.85 -18.04
N LEU A 7 -23.09 -54.63 -18.91
CA LEU A 7 -21.66 -54.97 -18.75
C LEU A 7 -20.76 -53.75 -18.90
N ARG A 8 -21.03 -52.88 -19.88
CA ARG A 8 -20.31 -51.61 -20.05
C ARG A 8 -20.56 -50.67 -18.86
N ALA A 9 -21.80 -50.51 -18.41
CA ALA A 9 -22.11 -49.70 -17.23
C ALA A 9 -21.40 -50.20 -15.95
N ALA A 10 -21.28 -51.51 -15.75
CA ALA A 10 -20.54 -52.07 -14.62
C ALA A 10 -19.01 -51.87 -14.73
N HIS A 11 -18.47 -51.84 -15.95
CA HIS A 11 -17.07 -51.48 -16.19
C HIS A 11 -16.81 -49.98 -15.90
N ASP A 12 -17.67 -49.09 -16.41
CA ASP A 12 -17.58 -47.65 -16.18
C ASP A 12 -17.67 -47.32 -14.68
N PHE A 13 -18.54 -48.01 -13.93
CA PHE A 13 -18.60 -47.86 -12.46
C PHE A 13 -17.27 -48.21 -11.78
N ARG A 14 -16.62 -49.32 -12.18
CA ARG A 14 -15.32 -49.72 -11.62
C ARG A 14 -14.22 -48.71 -11.95
N SER A 15 -14.25 -48.12 -13.15
CA SER A 15 -13.37 -47.01 -13.55
C SER A 15 -13.62 -45.74 -12.74
N ALA A 16 -14.87 -45.42 -12.42
CA ALA A 16 -15.21 -44.29 -11.56
C ALA A 16 -14.73 -44.52 -10.11
N ARG A 17 -14.87 -45.74 -9.59
CA ARG A 17 -14.39 -46.14 -8.25
C ARG A 17 -12.87 -46.05 -8.10
N SER A 18 -12.11 -46.50 -9.10
CA SER A 18 -10.65 -46.43 -9.06
C SER A 18 -10.15 -44.97 -9.06
N ARG A 19 -10.78 -44.09 -9.85
CA ARG A 19 -10.52 -42.64 -9.82
C ARG A 19 -10.90 -42.00 -8.49
N ALA A 20 -12.04 -42.38 -7.90
CA ALA A 20 -12.47 -41.87 -6.61
C ALA A 20 -11.44 -42.17 -5.49
N ALA A 21 -10.91 -43.40 -5.47
CA ALA A 21 -9.86 -43.79 -4.52
C ALA A 21 -8.55 -43.01 -4.71
N LEU A 22 -8.16 -42.75 -5.96
CA LEU A 22 -7.01 -41.91 -6.30
C LEU A 22 -7.22 -40.44 -5.89
N GLU A 23 -8.44 -39.91 -6.07
CA GLU A 23 -8.78 -38.54 -5.67
C GLU A 23 -8.74 -38.39 -4.14
N GLN A 24 -9.31 -39.34 -3.39
CA GLN A 24 -9.26 -39.33 -1.93
C GLN A 24 -7.84 -39.44 -1.37
N THR A 25 -6.99 -40.29 -1.96
CA THR A 25 -5.59 -40.42 -1.53
C THR A 25 -4.79 -39.16 -1.81
N LEU A 26 -4.96 -38.54 -2.98
CA LEU A 26 -4.32 -37.27 -3.31
C LEU A 26 -4.80 -36.11 -2.44
N ALA A 27 -6.09 -36.07 -2.11
CA ALA A 27 -6.68 -35.03 -1.26
C ALA A 27 -6.15 -35.11 0.19
N ARG A 28 -6.03 -36.33 0.75
CA ARG A 28 -5.41 -36.56 2.07
C ARG A 28 -3.94 -36.12 2.10
N LEU A 29 -3.17 -36.37 1.03
CA LEU A 29 -1.77 -35.93 0.91
C LEU A 29 -1.64 -34.40 0.81
N ARG A 30 -2.64 -33.72 0.22
CA ARG A 30 -2.65 -32.26 0.03
C ARG A 30 -3.33 -31.48 1.17
N GLY A 31 -3.85 -32.17 2.18
CA GLY A 31 -4.57 -31.55 3.30
C GLY A 31 -5.86 -30.84 2.90
N ARG A 32 -6.48 -31.22 1.76
CA ARG A 32 -7.74 -30.62 1.30
C ARG A 32 -8.91 -31.58 1.55
N PRO A 33 -10.09 -31.09 1.97
CA PRO A 33 -11.27 -31.91 2.09
C PRO A 33 -11.70 -32.46 0.71
N ALA A 34 -11.89 -33.77 0.63
CA ALA A 34 -12.16 -34.51 -0.62
C ALA A 34 -13.66 -34.74 -0.91
N GLY A 35 -14.51 -34.39 0.05
CA GLY A 35 -15.96 -34.64 0.00
C GLY A 35 -16.74 -33.48 -0.60
N LEU A 36 -18.00 -33.73 -0.93
CA LEU A 36 -18.96 -32.69 -1.29
C LEU A 36 -19.27 -31.79 -0.10
N LEU A 37 -19.63 -30.54 -0.38
CA LEU A 37 -20.16 -29.65 0.66
C LEU A 37 -21.56 -30.11 1.10
N SER A 38 -21.78 -30.14 2.42
CA SER A 38 -23.10 -30.35 3.01
C SER A 38 -23.92 -29.07 2.83
N PHE A 39 -25.06 -29.16 2.15
CA PHE A 39 -25.97 -28.03 2.03
C PHE A 39 -26.46 -27.56 3.41
N GLU A 40 -26.72 -28.47 4.33
CA GLU A 40 -27.25 -28.11 5.65
C GLU A 40 -26.22 -27.32 6.46
N ASP A 41 -24.94 -27.67 6.37
CA ASP A 41 -23.87 -26.91 7.02
C ASP A 41 -23.75 -25.50 6.42
N VAL A 42 -23.81 -25.39 5.09
CA VAL A 42 -23.79 -24.10 4.39
C VAL A 42 -25.03 -23.26 4.75
N ARG A 43 -26.21 -23.88 4.82
CA ARG A 43 -27.47 -23.24 5.17
C ARG A 43 -27.44 -22.67 6.58
N GLN A 44 -26.93 -23.43 7.55
CA GLN A 44 -26.81 -23.00 8.93
C GLN A 44 -25.76 -21.89 9.09
N GLN A 45 -24.58 -22.07 8.49
CA GLN A 45 -23.47 -21.12 8.65
C GLN A 45 -23.72 -19.78 7.94
N LEU A 46 -24.37 -19.80 6.76
CA LEU A 46 -24.71 -18.59 6.01
C LEU A 46 -26.11 -18.05 6.34
N LYS A 47 -26.84 -18.70 7.26
CA LYS A 47 -28.18 -18.31 7.72
C LYS A 47 -29.16 -18.07 6.57
N LEU A 48 -29.18 -19.01 5.63
CA LEU A 48 -29.92 -18.86 4.38
C LEU A 48 -31.44 -18.92 4.60
N ALA A 49 -32.16 -18.12 3.82
CA ALA A 49 -33.61 -17.95 3.91
C ALA A 49 -34.38 -18.86 2.92
N HIS A 50 -35.67 -18.56 2.71
CA HIS A 50 -36.58 -19.32 1.86
C HIS A 50 -36.09 -19.45 0.41
N SER A 51 -36.37 -20.60 -0.22
CA SER A 51 -36.05 -20.87 -1.62
C SER A 51 -37.13 -20.34 -2.57
N THR A 52 -36.72 -19.79 -3.72
CA THR A 52 -37.61 -19.29 -4.77
C THR A 52 -37.44 -20.10 -6.06
N PRO A 53 -38.51 -20.62 -6.68
CA PRO A 53 -38.39 -21.36 -7.94
C PRO A 53 -37.89 -20.49 -9.10
N ARG A 54 -36.89 -20.98 -9.86
CA ARG A 54 -36.42 -20.38 -11.13
C ARG A 54 -36.76 -21.19 -12.38
N GLY A 55 -37.39 -22.37 -12.22
CA GLY A 55 -37.80 -23.23 -13.33
C GLY A 55 -36.67 -24.09 -13.90
N LEU A 56 -36.90 -24.64 -15.09
CA LEU A 56 -35.96 -25.52 -15.80
C LEU A 56 -34.84 -24.72 -16.45
N GLN A 57 -33.59 -25.07 -16.18
CA GLN A 57 -32.39 -24.40 -16.69
C GLN A 57 -31.31 -25.42 -17.07
N GLU A 58 -30.40 -25.01 -17.96
CA GLU A 58 -29.19 -25.75 -18.26
C GLU A 58 -28.07 -25.27 -17.31
N VAL A 59 -27.53 -26.19 -16.50
CA VAL A 59 -26.56 -25.88 -15.44
C VAL A 59 -25.22 -26.53 -15.76
N ALA A 60 -24.13 -25.77 -15.65
CA ALA A 60 -22.78 -26.29 -15.80
C ALA A 60 -22.48 -27.30 -14.69
N LEU A 61 -21.96 -28.47 -15.05
CA LEU A 61 -21.68 -29.53 -14.07
C LEU A 61 -20.62 -29.10 -13.06
N ASP A 62 -19.65 -28.27 -13.46
CA ASP A 62 -18.58 -27.76 -12.58
C ASP A 62 -19.09 -26.77 -11.53
N ALA A 63 -20.26 -26.16 -11.75
CA ALA A 63 -20.89 -25.27 -10.78
C ALA A 63 -21.62 -26.04 -9.66
N ILE A 64 -21.78 -27.36 -9.79
CA ILE A 64 -22.40 -28.22 -8.78
C ILE A 64 -21.34 -28.73 -7.80
N VAL A 65 -21.48 -28.38 -6.53
CA VAL A 65 -20.41 -28.54 -5.52
C VAL A 65 -20.81 -29.33 -4.28
N GLY A 66 -22.10 -29.54 -4.08
CA GLY A 66 -22.60 -30.11 -2.83
C GLY A 66 -23.89 -30.90 -3.00
N SER A 67 -24.35 -31.49 -1.89
CA SER A 67 -25.56 -32.30 -1.84
C SER A 67 -26.32 -32.04 -0.54
N VAL A 68 -27.65 -32.14 -0.59
CA VAL A 68 -28.51 -31.96 0.59
C VAL A 68 -28.48 -33.15 1.53
N GLY A 69 -28.26 -34.37 1.02
CA GLY A 69 -28.31 -35.58 1.84
C GLY A 69 -27.29 -36.66 1.51
N ARG A 70 -26.57 -36.56 0.39
CA ARG A 70 -25.62 -37.60 -0.08
C ARG A 70 -24.20 -37.09 -0.22
N TYR A 71 -23.83 -36.08 0.55
CA TYR A 71 -22.52 -35.45 0.45
C TYR A 71 -21.36 -36.39 0.87
N ALA A 72 -21.65 -37.41 1.71
CA ALA A 72 -20.69 -38.43 2.12
C ALA A 72 -20.56 -39.62 1.15
N ASP A 73 -21.48 -39.74 0.18
CA ASP A 73 -21.53 -40.89 -0.74
C ASP A 73 -20.65 -40.70 -1.97
N PHE A 74 -20.20 -39.46 -2.23
CA PHE A 74 -19.45 -39.09 -3.43
C PHE A 74 -18.23 -38.20 -3.11
N THR A 75 -17.22 -38.22 -3.99
CA THR A 75 -16.13 -37.23 -3.97
C THR A 75 -16.64 -35.84 -4.40
N ARG A 76 -15.83 -34.78 -4.21
CA ARG A 76 -16.08 -33.44 -4.78
C ARG A 76 -16.36 -33.50 -6.29
N SER A 77 -15.78 -34.49 -6.98
CA SER A 77 -16.01 -34.72 -8.40
C SER A 77 -17.28 -35.52 -8.73
N PHE A 78 -18.15 -35.81 -7.76
CA PHE A 78 -19.33 -36.68 -7.85
C PHE A 78 -18.99 -38.13 -8.23
N LEU A 79 -17.80 -38.64 -7.89
CA LEU A 79 -17.46 -40.05 -8.09
C LEU A 79 -17.93 -40.90 -6.90
N PRO A 80 -18.55 -42.08 -7.12
CA PRO A 80 -19.13 -42.89 -6.06
C PRO A 80 -18.06 -43.45 -5.11
N LEU A 81 -18.34 -43.40 -3.80
CA LEU A 81 -17.44 -43.87 -2.75
C LEU A 81 -17.76 -45.25 -2.21
N HIS A 82 -19.01 -45.71 -2.39
CA HIS A 82 -19.49 -46.98 -1.86
C HIS A 82 -19.86 -47.95 -2.97
N ASP A 83 -19.51 -49.22 -2.80
CA ASP A 83 -19.82 -50.26 -3.80
C ASP A 83 -21.32 -50.59 -3.83
N SER A 84 -22.05 -50.26 -2.77
CA SER A 84 -23.52 -50.38 -2.70
C SER A 84 -24.25 -49.53 -3.77
N ASP A 85 -23.60 -48.50 -4.31
CA ASP A 85 -24.20 -47.64 -5.34
C ASP A 85 -24.17 -48.26 -6.75
N GLN A 86 -23.46 -49.37 -6.94
CA GLN A 86 -23.20 -49.97 -8.25
C GLN A 86 -24.49 -50.25 -9.03
N THR A 87 -25.48 -50.89 -8.40
CA THR A 87 -26.72 -51.30 -9.07
C THR A 87 -27.52 -50.08 -9.55
N ARG A 88 -27.66 -49.06 -8.71
CA ARG A 88 -28.42 -47.84 -9.03
C ARG A 88 -27.67 -46.97 -10.04
N TRP A 89 -26.36 -46.83 -9.90
CA TRP A 89 -25.51 -46.07 -10.82
C TRP A 89 -25.48 -46.71 -12.21
N ALA A 90 -25.28 -48.03 -12.29
CA ALA A 90 -25.25 -48.75 -13.57
C ALA A 90 -26.62 -48.71 -14.27
N GLY A 91 -27.72 -48.76 -13.52
CA GLY A 91 -29.07 -48.57 -14.06
C GLY A 91 -29.26 -47.19 -14.69
N VAL A 92 -28.82 -46.12 -14.01
CA VAL A 92 -28.90 -44.74 -14.54
C VAL A 92 -28.00 -44.58 -15.78
N ARG A 93 -26.79 -45.14 -15.77
CA ARG A 93 -25.85 -45.12 -16.90
C ARG A 93 -26.41 -45.80 -18.15
N ALA A 94 -27.07 -46.94 -17.97
CA ALA A 94 -27.71 -47.68 -19.07
C ALA A 94 -28.95 -46.93 -19.62
N ALA A 95 -29.77 -46.35 -18.74
CA ALA A 95 -30.94 -45.56 -19.14
C ALA A 95 -30.55 -44.27 -19.90
N ALA A 96 -29.45 -43.63 -19.50
CA ALA A 96 -28.93 -42.41 -20.14
C ALA A 96 -28.58 -42.64 -21.63
N GLU A 97 -28.06 -43.81 -22.00
CA GLU A 97 -27.74 -44.15 -23.38
C GLU A 97 -28.98 -44.38 -24.26
N GLN A 98 -30.11 -44.72 -23.66
CA GLN A 98 -31.34 -45.01 -24.42
C GLN A 98 -32.26 -43.80 -24.56
N MET A 99 -32.43 -43.02 -23.49
CA MET A 99 -33.45 -41.97 -23.41
C MET A 99 -32.90 -40.60 -23.01
N GLY A 100 -31.59 -40.48 -22.77
CA GLY A 100 -30.99 -39.30 -22.17
C GLY A 100 -31.23 -39.21 -20.66
N LEU A 101 -30.64 -38.20 -20.02
CA LEU A 101 -30.76 -37.99 -18.58
C LEU A 101 -31.95 -37.06 -18.27
N PRO A 102 -32.90 -37.46 -17.41
CA PRO A 102 -33.98 -36.59 -17.00
C PRO A 102 -33.45 -35.43 -16.12
N PRO A 103 -34.13 -34.26 -16.10
CA PRO A 103 -33.67 -33.10 -15.34
C PRO A 103 -33.51 -33.37 -13.85
N VAL A 104 -32.42 -32.86 -13.25
CA VAL A 104 -32.14 -32.97 -11.82
C VAL A 104 -32.78 -31.83 -11.03
N GLU A 105 -32.77 -31.90 -9.70
CA GLU A 105 -33.27 -30.81 -8.84
C GLU A 105 -32.11 -30.22 -8.05
N LEU A 106 -31.93 -28.90 -8.15
CA LEU A 106 -30.79 -28.19 -7.56
C LEU A 106 -31.26 -26.99 -6.72
N TYR A 107 -30.64 -26.80 -5.56
CA TYR A 107 -30.60 -25.50 -4.90
C TYR A 107 -29.46 -24.67 -5.47
N ARG A 108 -29.68 -23.37 -5.71
CA ARG A 108 -28.65 -22.41 -6.08
C ARG A 108 -28.37 -21.47 -4.92
N ILE A 109 -27.10 -21.28 -4.57
CA ILE A 109 -26.63 -20.28 -3.60
C ILE A 109 -25.52 -19.49 -4.27
N GLY A 110 -25.73 -18.19 -4.49
CA GLY A 110 -24.80 -17.38 -5.29
C GLY A 110 -24.65 -17.97 -6.69
N ASP A 111 -23.45 -18.44 -7.03
CA ASP A 111 -23.15 -19.09 -8.31
C ASP A 111 -22.90 -20.60 -8.19
N ALA A 112 -23.07 -21.16 -7.00
CA ALA A 112 -22.90 -22.59 -6.73
C ALA A 112 -24.23 -23.33 -6.64
N TYR A 113 -24.20 -24.63 -6.95
CA TYR A 113 -25.37 -25.49 -6.94
C TYR A 113 -25.20 -26.69 -6.02
N PHE A 114 -26.28 -27.05 -5.33
CA PHE A 114 -26.38 -28.18 -4.41
C PHE A 114 -27.48 -29.14 -4.86
N VAL A 115 -27.17 -30.42 -4.89
CA VAL A 115 -28.10 -31.44 -5.38
C VAL A 115 -29.15 -31.74 -4.35
N LEU A 116 -30.40 -31.43 -4.67
CA LEU A 116 -31.58 -31.86 -3.92
C LEU A 116 -31.95 -33.30 -4.34
N ASP A 117 -32.05 -33.56 -5.65
CA ASP A 117 -32.20 -34.89 -6.20
C ASP A 117 -31.42 -35.09 -7.51
N GLY A 118 -30.92 -36.32 -7.72
CA GLY A 118 -30.22 -36.70 -8.95
C GLY A 118 -28.70 -36.86 -8.85
N ASN A 119 -28.15 -37.10 -7.67
CA ASN A 119 -26.69 -37.27 -7.46
C ASN A 119 -26.04 -38.29 -8.42
N HIS A 120 -26.66 -39.47 -8.61
CA HIS A 120 -26.14 -40.47 -9.57
C HIS A 120 -26.23 -40.01 -11.03
N ARG A 121 -27.23 -39.19 -11.39
CA ARG A 121 -27.39 -38.65 -12.75
C ARG A 121 -26.27 -37.66 -13.07
N ILE A 122 -25.88 -36.84 -12.10
CA ILE A 122 -24.74 -35.91 -12.21
C ILE A 122 -23.43 -36.69 -12.34
N SER A 123 -23.25 -37.73 -11.50
CA SER A 123 -22.09 -38.63 -11.59
C SER A 123 -21.97 -39.26 -12.98
N VAL A 124 -23.07 -39.80 -13.51
CA VAL A 124 -23.13 -40.39 -14.86
C VAL A 124 -22.92 -39.34 -15.96
N ALA A 125 -23.47 -38.14 -15.82
CA ALA A 125 -23.28 -37.05 -16.78
C ALA A 125 -21.80 -36.65 -16.90
N ARG A 126 -21.11 -36.53 -15.75
CA ARG A 126 -19.67 -36.26 -15.72
C ARG A 126 -18.87 -37.41 -16.32
N GLU A 127 -19.27 -38.66 -16.07
CA GLU A 127 -18.62 -39.84 -16.67
C GLU A 127 -18.75 -39.89 -18.19
N LEU A 128 -19.90 -39.45 -18.71
CA LEU A 128 -20.16 -39.31 -20.14
C LEU A 128 -19.44 -38.10 -20.77
N GLY A 129 -18.72 -37.30 -19.97
CA GLY A 129 -18.03 -36.10 -20.44
C GLY A 129 -18.97 -34.95 -20.81
N ALA A 130 -20.21 -34.96 -20.33
CA ALA A 130 -21.10 -33.82 -20.49
C ALA A 130 -20.54 -32.59 -19.77
N LYS A 131 -20.83 -31.39 -20.28
CA LYS A 131 -20.44 -30.11 -19.66
C LYS A 131 -21.55 -29.50 -18.82
N SER A 132 -22.79 -29.83 -19.15
CA SER A 132 -24.00 -29.28 -18.56
C SER A 132 -25.06 -30.37 -18.33
N ILE A 133 -26.03 -30.07 -17.49
CA ILE A 133 -27.20 -30.92 -17.23
C ILE A 133 -28.45 -30.05 -17.07
N GLN A 134 -29.59 -30.55 -17.54
CA GLN A 134 -30.87 -29.88 -17.29
C GLN A 134 -31.27 -30.04 -15.82
N ALA A 135 -31.72 -28.96 -15.19
CA ALA A 135 -32.10 -28.94 -13.79
C ALA A 135 -33.28 -28.01 -13.50
N TYR A 136 -34.17 -28.42 -12.60
CA TYR A 136 -35.08 -27.51 -11.92
C TYR A 136 -34.32 -26.81 -10.79
N VAL A 137 -34.24 -25.49 -10.86
CA VAL A 137 -33.43 -24.69 -9.94
C VAL A 137 -34.31 -23.96 -8.93
N LEU A 138 -33.98 -24.14 -7.65
CA LEU A 138 -34.55 -23.42 -6.51
C LEU A 138 -33.48 -22.45 -5.98
N ASP A 139 -33.71 -21.15 -6.14
CA ASP A 139 -32.75 -20.11 -5.78
C ASP A 139 -32.87 -19.73 -4.32
N ILE A 140 -31.75 -19.70 -3.60
CA ILE A 140 -31.67 -19.37 -2.18
C ILE A 140 -30.81 -18.11 -2.05
N PRO A 141 -31.38 -16.97 -1.61
CA PRO A 141 -30.63 -15.74 -1.49
C PRO A 141 -29.58 -15.85 -0.37
N THR A 142 -28.42 -15.25 -0.62
CA THR A 142 -27.30 -15.14 0.33
C THR A 142 -26.88 -13.67 0.45
N ARG A 143 -26.49 -13.24 1.65
CA ARG A 143 -25.96 -11.88 1.90
C ARG A 143 -24.50 -11.74 1.50
N VAL A 144 -23.80 -12.86 1.34
CA VAL A 144 -22.37 -12.90 1.02
C VAL A 144 -22.14 -13.66 -0.29
N PRO A 145 -21.13 -13.28 -1.10
CA PRO A 145 -20.82 -13.99 -2.34
C PRO A 145 -20.48 -15.46 -2.05
N PHE A 146 -21.05 -16.39 -2.79
CA PHE A 146 -20.78 -17.83 -2.70
C PHE A 146 -20.59 -18.41 -4.10
N SER A 147 -19.48 -19.12 -4.31
CA SER A 147 -19.04 -19.62 -5.61
C SER A 147 -18.71 -21.12 -5.54
N ALA A 148 -18.57 -21.75 -6.71
CA ALA A 148 -18.28 -23.17 -6.79
C ALA A 148 -16.85 -23.55 -6.33
N ASP A 149 -15.95 -22.57 -6.28
CA ASP A 149 -14.57 -22.79 -5.87
C ASP A 149 -14.41 -22.79 -4.34
N ASP A 150 -15.40 -22.26 -3.62
CA ASP A 150 -15.39 -22.13 -2.17
C ASP A 150 -15.12 -23.48 -1.48
N ASN A 151 -14.25 -23.42 -0.48
CA ASN A 151 -13.90 -24.55 0.36
C ASN A 151 -14.41 -24.34 1.82
N PRO A 152 -14.31 -25.35 2.69
CA PRO A 152 -14.78 -25.20 4.08
C PRO A 152 -14.14 -24.06 4.88
N ASP A 153 -12.89 -23.69 4.63
CA ASP A 153 -12.24 -22.56 5.29
C ASP A 153 -12.83 -21.21 4.81
N ASP A 154 -13.16 -21.12 3.52
CA ASP A 154 -13.85 -19.95 2.96
C ASP A 154 -15.24 -19.79 3.58
N LEU A 155 -15.93 -20.91 3.82
CA LEU A 155 -17.24 -20.92 4.47
C LEU A 155 -17.16 -20.37 5.90
N ILE A 156 -16.13 -20.72 6.66
CA ILE A 156 -15.90 -20.17 8.00
C ILE A 156 -15.73 -18.64 7.93
N CYS A 157 -14.93 -18.13 6.99
CA CYS A 157 -14.73 -16.70 6.82
C CYS A 157 -16.04 -15.97 6.43
N LYS A 158 -16.81 -16.56 5.51
CA LYS A 158 -18.11 -16.02 5.08
C LYS A 158 -19.15 -16.03 6.17
N ALA A 159 -19.19 -17.06 7.01
CA ALA A 159 -20.07 -17.13 8.17
C ALA A 159 -19.78 -15.97 9.16
N ARG A 160 -18.50 -15.69 9.41
CA ARG A 160 -18.09 -14.53 10.24
C ARG A 160 -18.49 -13.20 9.61
N TYR A 161 -18.38 -13.09 8.29
CA TYR A 161 -18.84 -11.89 7.60
C TYR A 161 -20.38 -11.72 7.72
N VAL A 162 -21.16 -12.80 7.62
CA VAL A 162 -22.61 -12.76 7.85
C VAL A 162 -22.94 -12.24 9.26
N GLU A 163 -22.27 -12.77 10.29
CA GLU A 163 -22.44 -12.29 11.68
C GLU A 163 -22.13 -10.80 11.83
N PHE A 164 -21.06 -10.33 11.18
CA PHE A 164 -20.71 -8.91 11.13
C PHE A 164 -21.79 -8.07 10.44
N LEU A 165 -22.31 -8.52 9.29
CA LEU A 165 -23.36 -7.82 8.55
C LEU A 165 -24.71 -7.82 9.29
N GLU A 166 -25.06 -8.85 10.06
CA GLU A 166 -26.26 -8.83 10.91
C GLU A 166 -26.21 -7.75 11.99
N ARG A 167 -25.02 -7.52 12.57
CA ARG A 167 -24.85 -6.53 13.62
C ARG A 167 -24.74 -5.10 13.08
N THR A 168 -24.07 -4.93 11.95
CA THR A 168 -23.74 -3.61 11.40
C THR A 168 -24.71 -3.13 10.32
N SER A 169 -25.44 -4.05 9.68
CA SER A 169 -26.27 -3.79 8.49
C SER A 169 -25.50 -3.08 7.35
N LEU A 170 -24.18 -3.24 7.29
CA LEU A 170 -23.32 -2.49 6.35
C LEU A 170 -23.69 -2.72 4.88
N ASP A 171 -24.12 -3.93 4.53
CA ASP A 171 -24.59 -4.32 3.19
C ASP A 171 -25.82 -3.52 2.75
N HIS A 172 -26.67 -3.10 3.69
CA HIS A 172 -27.82 -2.22 3.40
C HIS A 172 -27.43 -0.74 3.45
N LEU A 173 -26.57 -0.35 4.39
CA LEU A 173 -26.15 1.04 4.58
C LEU A 173 -25.25 1.52 3.43
N ARG A 174 -24.39 0.65 2.90
CA ARG A 174 -23.46 0.93 1.80
C ARG A 174 -23.52 -0.20 0.77
N PRO A 175 -24.52 -0.19 -0.13
CA PRO A 175 -24.62 -1.18 -1.19
C PRO A 175 -23.35 -1.19 -2.05
N GLY A 176 -22.68 -2.33 -2.14
CA GLY A 176 -21.40 -2.49 -2.85
C GLY A 176 -20.17 -2.51 -1.94
N ALA A 177 -20.31 -2.23 -0.64
CA ALA A 177 -19.26 -2.49 0.34
C ALA A 177 -19.05 -4.01 0.47
N ASN A 178 -17.81 -4.47 0.24
CA ASN A 178 -17.43 -5.86 0.46
C ASN A 178 -16.20 -5.92 1.37
N LEU A 179 -16.44 -6.31 2.62
CA LEU A 179 -15.41 -6.47 3.66
C LEU A 179 -15.14 -7.95 3.93
N LEU A 180 -15.29 -8.82 2.93
CA LEU A 180 -14.94 -10.22 3.08
C LEU A 180 -13.45 -10.36 3.39
N MET A 181 -13.13 -11.09 4.45
CA MET A 181 -11.77 -11.34 4.93
C MET A 181 -11.37 -12.79 4.67
N THR A 182 -10.07 -13.05 4.63
CA THR A 182 -9.52 -14.42 4.52
C THR A 182 -9.06 -14.98 5.86
N VAL A 183 -9.18 -14.21 6.94
CA VAL A 183 -8.87 -14.61 8.31
C VAL A 183 -10.12 -14.44 9.19
N PRO A 184 -10.70 -15.51 9.75
CA PRO A 184 -12.02 -15.46 10.37
C PRO A 184 -12.07 -14.69 11.70
N GLY A 185 -10.95 -14.57 12.41
CA GLY A 185 -10.90 -13.95 13.74
C GLY A 185 -10.86 -12.40 13.75
N GLN A 186 -10.74 -11.76 12.59
CA GLN A 186 -10.38 -10.34 12.51
C GLN A 186 -11.57 -9.37 12.50
N TYR A 187 -12.80 -9.84 12.29
CA TYR A 187 -14.00 -8.97 12.31
C TYR A 187 -14.22 -8.24 13.65
N ARG A 188 -13.76 -8.84 14.76
CA ARG A 188 -13.79 -8.22 16.10
C ARG A 188 -13.03 -6.88 16.14
N ILE A 189 -11.96 -6.76 15.35
CA ILE A 189 -11.15 -5.54 15.29
C ILE A 189 -11.92 -4.43 14.57
N LEU A 190 -12.68 -4.78 13.53
CA LEU A 190 -13.56 -3.82 12.85
C LEU A 190 -14.66 -3.33 13.80
N ASP A 191 -15.21 -4.23 14.61
CA ASP A 191 -16.18 -3.86 15.65
C ASP A 191 -15.61 -2.85 16.64
N GLU A 192 -14.40 -3.11 17.16
CA GLU A 192 -13.70 -2.20 18.05
C GLU A 192 -13.47 -0.82 17.40
N HIS A 193 -13.07 -0.79 16.12
CA HIS A 193 -12.88 0.47 15.40
C HIS A 193 -14.19 1.25 15.23
N ILE A 194 -15.29 0.57 14.91
CA ILE A 194 -16.61 1.20 14.78
C ILE A 194 -17.05 1.77 16.13
N ASP A 195 -16.86 1.04 17.23
CA ASP A 195 -17.21 1.50 18.58
C ASP A 195 -16.38 2.71 19.02
N VAL A 196 -15.07 2.70 18.75
CA VAL A 196 -14.19 3.85 18.99
C VAL A 196 -14.58 5.06 18.14
N HIS A 197 -14.86 4.85 16.86
CA HIS A 197 -15.33 5.90 15.95
C HIS A 197 -16.65 6.51 16.44
N ARG A 198 -17.60 5.66 16.82
CA ARG A 198 -18.90 6.07 17.38
C ARG A 198 -18.74 6.94 18.62
N TYR A 199 -17.81 6.58 19.51
CA TYR A 199 -17.52 7.35 20.71
C TYR A 199 -17.04 8.76 20.38
N PHE A 200 -16.03 8.90 19.51
CA PHE A 200 -15.50 10.21 19.11
C PHE A 200 -16.52 11.05 18.34
N LEU A 201 -17.28 10.44 17.43
CA LEU A 201 -18.35 11.11 16.69
C LEU A 201 -19.43 11.66 17.63
N GLY A 202 -19.74 10.94 18.72
CA GLY A 202 -20.66 11.43 19.75
C GLY A 202 -20.13 12.62 20.55
N MET A 203 -18.80 12.69 20.77
CA MET A 203 -18.17 13.86 21.40
C MET A 203 -18.25 15.10 20.50
N GLU A 204 -17.97 14.95 19.21
CA GLU A 204 -18.02 16.06 18.24
C GLU A 204 -19.44 16.60 18.03
N THR A 205 -20.42 15.70 17.94
CA THR A 205 -21.83 16.05 17.71
C THR A 205 -22.60 16.40 18.98
N GLN A 206 -21.99 16.24 20.16
CA GLN A 206 -22.63 16.36 21.48
C GLN A 206 -23.94 15.56 21.60
N ALA A 207 -24.03 14.43 20.90
CA ALA A 207 -25.24 13.63 20.80
C ALA A 207 -24.91 12.14 20.85
N ASN A 208 -25.90 11.33 21.27
CA ASN A 208 -25.75 9.88 21.19
C ASN A 208 -25.95 9.42 19.73
N VAL A 209 -24.90 8.90 19.12
CA VAL A 209 -24.93 8.43 17.73
C VAL A 209 -25.48 7.02 17.67
N LYS A 210 -26.38 6.73 16.73
CA LYS A 210 -26.87 5.37 16.49
C LYS A 210 -25.78 4.51 15.87
N LEU A 211 -25.85 3.19 16.07
CA LEU A 211 -24.85 2.27 15.51
C LEU A 211 -24.79 2.38 13.97
N GLU A 212 -25.95 2.43 13.31
CA GLU A 212 -26.05 2.55 11.84
C GLU A 212 -25.34 3.80 11.30
N ASP A 213 -25.55 4.96 11.94
CA ASP A 213 -24.91 6.21 11.57
C ASP A 213 -23.39 6.15 11.77
N ALA A 214 -22.95 5.51 12.86
CA ALA A 214 -21.54 5.32 13.15
C ALA A 214 -20.86 4.36 12.17
N VAL A 215 -21.49 3.24 11.81
CA VAL A 215 -21.01 2.27 10.81
C VAL A 215 -20.83 2.96 9.45
N ALA A 216 -21.85 3.70 9.02
CA ALA A 216 -21.84 4.43 7.77
C ALA A 216 -20.72 5.48 7.73
N SER A 217 -20.61 6.28 8.79
CA SER A 217 -19.56 7.29 8.93
C SER A 217 -18.16 6.68 8.98
N TRP A 218 -17.95 5.61 9.77
CA TRP A 218 -16.68 4.90 9.86
C TRP A 218 -16.25 4.33 8.51
N TYR A 219 -17.18 3.71 7.79
CA TYR A 219 -16.89 3.14 6.48
C TYR A 219 -16.40 4.23 5.50
N ASP A 220 -17.09 5.37 5.44
CA ASP A 220 -16.78 6.44 4.49
C ASP A 220 -15.53 7.26 4.86
N THR A 221 -15.30 7.50 6.15
CA THR A 221 -14.27 8.44 6.62
C THR A 221 -12.99 7.77 7.09
N VAL A 222 -13.05 6.47 7.43
CA VAL A 222 -11.89 5.73 7.98
C VAL A 222 -11.52 4.57 7.08
N TYR A 223 -12.46 3.65 6.81
CA TYR A 223 -12.16 2.41 6.09
C TYR A 223 -11.88 2.67 4.60
N LEU A 224 -12.82 3.31 3.89
CA LEU A 224 -12.76 3.51 2.44
C LEU A 224 -11.52 4.31 2.00
N PRO A 225 -11.14 5.43 2.65
CA PRO A 225 -9.94 6.17 2.26
C PRO A 225 -8.65 5.34 2.35
N VAL A 226 -8.51 4.50 3.38
CA VAL A 226 -7.35 3.60 3.52
C VAL A 226 -7.37 2.54 2.42
N VAL A 227 -8.54 1.98 2.11
CA VAL A 227 -8.70 1.01 1.02
C VAL A 227 -8.42 1.62 -0.35
N GLU A 228 -8.79 2.87 -0.58
CA GLU A 228 -8.48 3.58 -1.83
C GLU A 228 -6.97 3.77 -2.01
N VAL A 229 -6.23 4.05 -0.93
CA VAL A 229 -4.76 4.04 -0.95
C VAL A 229 -4.22 2.66 -1.31
N ILE A 230 -4.76 1.59 -0.70
CA ILE A 230 -4.38 0.20 -0.99
C ILE A 230 -4.60 -0.14 -2.47
N ARG A 231 -5.75 0.22 -3.02
CA ARG A 231 -6.13 0.01 -4.43
C ARG A 231 -5.23 0.81 -5.38
N GLY A 232 -5.09 2.10 -5.14
CA GLY A 232 -4.34 3.03 -5.99
C GLY A 232 -2.85 2.68 -6.12
N GLN A 233 -2.32 1.93 -5.15
CA GLN A 233 -0.92 1.53 -5.12
C GLN A 233 -0.68 0.04 -5.45
N SER A 234 -1.73 -0.69 -5.88
CA SER A 234 -1.66 -2.10 -6.32
C SER A 234 -1.06 -3.07 -5.29
N LEU A 235 -1.26 -2.79 -4.00
CA LEU A 235 -0.70 -3.56 -2.89
C LEU A 235 -1.12 -5.04 -2.90
N LEU A 236 -2.37 -5.31 -3.29
CA LEU A 236 -2.92 -6.67 -3.38
C LEU A 236 -2.20 -7.56 -4.42
N GLN A 237 -1.54 -6.98 -5.43
CA GLN A 237 -0.79 -7.79 -6.42
C GLN A 237 0.37 -8.55 -5.79
N SER A 238 0.80 -8.16 -4.58
CA SER A 238 1.86 -8.81 -3.81
C SER A 238 1.36 -9.88 -2.84
N LEU A 239 0.04 -9.98 -2.65
CA LEU A 239 -0.64 -10.88 -1.69
C LEU A 239 -1.88 -11.50 -2.39
N PRO A 240 -1.69 -12.45 -3.32
CA PRO A 240 -2.76 -12.94 -4.20
C PRO A 240 -3.94 -13.62 -3.47
N ASP A 241 -3.71 -14.09 -2.23
CA ASP A 241 -4.72 -14.78 -1.42
C ASP A 241 -5.31 -13.89 -0.31
N ARG A 242 -5.20 -12.56 -0.42
CA ARG A 242 -5.66 -11.61 0.61
C ARG A 242 -6.58 -10.55 0.06
N THR A 243 -7.45 -10.05 0.93
CA THR A 243 -8.40 -8.98 0.64
C THR A 243 -7.87 -7.61 1.09
N GLU A 244 -8.52 -6.55 0.64
CA GLU A 244 -8.24 -5.17 1.05
C GLU A 244 -8.49 -5.00 2.56
N THR A 245 -9.52 -5.66 3.07
CA THR A 245 -9.90 -5.65 4.48
C THR A 245 -8.86 -6.33 5.37
N ASP A 246 -8.30 -7.46 4.93
CA ASP A 246 -7.20 -8.13 5.65
C ASP A 246 -6.00 -7.18 5.83
N LEU A 247 -5.70 -6.41 4.80
CA LEU A 247 -4.60 -5.45 4.84
C LEU A 247 -4.93 -4.23 5.70
N TYR A 248 -6.16 -3.71 5.62
CA TYR A 248 -6.63 -2.64 6.50
C TYR A 248 -6.48 -3.01 7.98
N VAL A 249 -6.95 -4.20 8.38
CA VAL A 249 -6.85 -4.66 9.77
C VAL A 249 -5.40 -4.79 10.20
N TRP A 250 -4.57 -5.42 9.37
CA TRP A 250 -3.16 -5.57 9.67
C TRP A 250 -2.46 -4.21 9.88
N LEU A 251 -2.74 -3.23 9.01
CA LEU A 251 -2.20 -1.87 9.13
C LEU A 251 -2.59 -1.20 10.45
N ALA A 252 -3.86 -1.33 10.83
CA ALA A 252 -4.38 -0.71 12.04
C ALA A 252 -3.78 -1.34 13.31
N GLU A 253 -3.65 -2.66 13.37
CA GLU A 253 -3.03 -3.34 14.51
C GLU A 253 -1.53 -3.03 14.65
N HIS A 254 -0.83 -2.85 13.53
CA HIS A 254 0.62 -2.62 13.52
C HIS A 254 0.99 -1.13 13.59
N ARG A 255 0.01 -0.21 13.53
CA ARG A 255 0.22 1.24 13.67
C ARG A 255 0.94 1.58 14.97
N VAL A 256 0.44 1.14 16.11
CA VAL A 256 1.05 1.45 17.43
C VAL A 256 2.46 0.89 17.55
N THR A 257 2.72 -0.29 16.97
CA THR A 257 4.06 -0.89 16.95
C THR A 257 5.00 -0.09 16.05
N LEU A 258 4.53 0.40 14.91
CA LEU A 258 5.29 1.27 14.01
C LEU A 258 5.52 2.66 14.64
N GLU A 259 4.53 3.26 15.28
CA GLU A 259 4.62 4.53 16.01
C GLU A 259 5.62 4.42 17.17
N SER A 260 5.59 3.32 17.92
CA SER A 260 6.51 3.05 19.03
C SER A 260 7.93 2.78 18.53
N ALA A 261 8.09 2.02 17.44
CA ALA A 261 9.40 1.75 16.83
C ALA A 261 10.00 2.99 16.16
N LEU A 262 9.16 3.92 15.68
CA LEU A 262 9.57 5.15 15.01
C LEU A 262 9.56 6.37 15.95
N GLU A 263 9.11 6.24 17.21
CA GLU A 263 8.90 7.36 18.15
C GLU A 263 8.15 8.56 17.51
N TRP A 264 7.20 8.29 16.60
CA TRP A 264 6.41 9.30 15.88
C TRP A 264 4.92 8.94 15.88
N SER A 265 4.06 9.94 16.02
CA SER A 265 2.62 9.77 15.74
C SER A 265 2.37 9.73 14.22
N MET A 266 1.58 8.78 13.76
CA MET A 266 1.28 8.59 12.33
C MET A 266 -0.21 8.43 12.10
N ASP A 267 -0.73 8.82 10.94
CA ASP A 267 -2.10 8.46 10.56
C ASP A 267 -2.15 7.12 9.79
N THR A 268 -3.28 6.40 9.88
CA THR A 268 -3.49 5.08 9.26
C THR A 268 -3.33 5.14 7.74
N GLN A 269 -3.71 6.25 7.10
CA GLN A 269 -3.52 6.47 5.65
C GLN A 269 -2.03 6.59 5.28
N GLU A 270 -1.21 7.15 6.17
CA GLU A 270 0.22 7.35 5.94
C GLU A 270 1.00 6.05 6.04
N VAL A 271 0.63 5.19 7.00
CA VAL A 271 1.18 3.84 7.14
C VAL A 271 0.89 3.03 5.88
N ALA A 272 -0.35 3.10 5.35
CA ALA A 272 -0.75 2.41 4.12
C ALA A 272 0.06 2.88 2.89
N ALA A 273 0.27 4.19 2.75
CA ALA A 273 0.96 4.80 1.62
C ALA A 273 2.47 4.45 1.56
N ASP A 274 3.12 4.34 2.72
CA ASP A 274 4.54 3.97 2.81
C ASP A 274 4.80 2.50 2.50
N LEU A 275 3.92 1.61 2.99
CA LEU A 275 4.03 0.19 2.72
C LEU A 275 4.00 -0.07 1.21
N ALA A 276 3.09 0.55 0.45
CA ALA A 276 3.13 0.36 -1.00
C ALA A 276 4.34 1.00 -1.69
N GLY A 277 4.87 2.09 -1.14
CA GLY A 277 6.13 2.66 -1.60
C GLY A 277 7.31 1.68 -1.46
N LYS A 278 7.31 0.86 -0.41
CA LYS A 278 8.36 -0.13 -0.10
C LYS A 278 8.26 -1.43 -0.92
N PHE A 279 7.10 -1.78 -1.49
CA PHE A 279 6.83 -3.13 -2.04
C PHE A 279 6.90 -3.30 -3.57
N GLY A 280 7.71 -2.51 -4.26
CA GLY A 280 7.97 -2.69 -5.70
C GLY A 280 8.44 -4.10 -6.08
N VAL A 281 8.07 -4.53 -7.30
CA VAL A 281 8.20 -5.80 -8.07
C VAL A 281 9.18 -6.92 -7.61
N ARG A 282 10.22 -6.64 -6.83
CA ARG A 282 11.17 -7.63 -6.27
C ARG A 282 10.91 -8.02 -4.80
N GLY A 283 9.96 -7.39 -4.09
CA GLY A 283 9.63 -7.66 -2.67
C GLY A 283 8.79 -8.92 -2.39
N ARG A 284 8.35 -9.64 -3.43
CA ARG A 284 7.38 -10.76 -3.34
C ARG A 284 7.80 -11.92 -2.42
N GLN A 285 9.11 -12.18 -2.26
CA GLN A 285 9.62 -13.31 -1.44
C GLN A 285 9.79 -12.98 0.05
N VAL A 286 9.75 -11.70 0.43
CA VAL A 286 9.97 -11.24 1.81
C VAL A 286 8.66 -11.19 2.59
N LEU A 287 7.55 -10.88 1.91
CA LEU A 287 6.19 -10.84 2.48
C LEU A 287 5.75 -12.16 3.12
N SER A 288 6.00 -13.30 2.46
CA SER A 288 5.65 -14.61 3.01
C SER A 288 6.45 -14.97 4.27
N ARG A 289 7.67 -14.41 4.42
CA ARG A 289 8.54 -14.65 5.58
C ARG A 289 8.19 -13.73 6.75
N MET A 290 7.86 -12.46 6.49
CA MET A 290 7.45 -11.51 7.53
C MET A 290 6.11 -11.89 8.16
N TRP A 291 5.16 -12.38 7.35
CA TRP A 291 3.86 -12.85 7.86
C TRP A 291 3.99 -14.14 8.69
N ASN A 292 4.85 -15.08 8.27
CA ASN A 292 5.13 -16.29 9.05
C ASN A 292 5.99 -16.01 10.30
N ALA A 293 6.71 -14.89 10.33
CA ALA A 293 7.50 -14.42 11.47
C ALA A 293 6.72 -13.47 12.39
N ALA A 294 5.44 -13.18 12.13
CA ALA A 294 4.61 -12.31 12.98
C ALA A 294 4.34 -12.88 14.39
N SER A 295 4.82 -14.09 14.70
CA SER A 295 4.93 -14.60 16.07
C SER A 295 6.21 -14.16 16.81
N ASN A 296 7.18 -13.51 16.15
CA ASN A 296 8.40 -12.98 16.77
C ASN A 296 8.98 -11.77 15.99
N LEU A 297 8.95 -10.61 16.63
CA LEU A 297 9.57 -9.35 16.22
C LEU A 297 10.95 -9.48 15.55
N LEU A 298 11.18 -8.69 14.48
CA LEU A 298 12.37 -7.85 14.20
C LEU A 298 12.28 -7.33 12.76
N VAL A 299 12.18 -6.01 12.56
CA VAL A 299 12.18 -5.36 11.24
C VAL A 299 13.62 -5.36 10.68
N PRO A 300 13.96 -6.10 9.60
CA PRO A 300 15.32 -6.12 9.08
C PRO A 300 15.59 -4.92 8.17
N ALA A 301 16.77 -4.32 8.31
CA ALA A 301 17.25 -3.13 7.61
C ALA A 301 17.55 -3.29 6.10
N SER A 302 16.89 -4.20 5.39
CA SER A 302 17.29 -4.65 4.05
C SER A 302 16.20 -4.52 2.98
N LEU A 303 15.61 -3.33 2.81
CA LEU A 303 14.78 -3.04 1.64
C LEU A 303 14.98 -1.59 1.18
N ARG A 304 15.91 -1.40 0.23
CA ARG A 304 16.21 -0.13 -0.44
C ARG A 304 15.94 -0.28 -1.94
N SER A 305 15.15 0.61 -2.51
CA SER A 305 15.18 0.88 -3.94
C SER A 305 14.75 2.31 -4.23
N GLY A 306 15.56 3.02 -5.03
CA GLY A 306 15.35 4.42 -5.40
C GLY A 306 14.04 4.65 -6.16
N THR A 307 13.40 5.76 -5.85
CA THR A 307 12.16 6.22 -6.48
C THR A 307 12.41 6.71 -7.91
N ARG A 308 11.39 6.58 -8.78
CA ARG A 308 11.38 7.19 -10.11
C ARG A 308 11.09 8.69 -9.98
N ILE A 309 11.85 9.52 -10.70
CA ILE A 309 11.76 11.01 -10.74
C ILE A 309 10.30 11.46 -10.89
N GLY A 310 9.85 12.39 -10.05
CA GLY A 310 8.54 13.04 -10.14
C GLY A 310 7.33 12.29 -9.55
N LYS A 311 7.52 11.12 -8.90
CA LYS A 311 6.41 10.41 -8.22
C LYS A 311 5.99 11.02 -6.89
N TRP A 312 6.91 11.66 -6.14
CA TRP A 312 6.60 12.26 -4.83
C TRP A 312 5.53 13.35 -4.93
N ARG A 313 5.64 14.29 -5.88
CA ARG A 313 4.59 15.32 -6.07
C ARG A 313 3.22 14.73 -6.39
N LYS A 314 3.16 13.66 -7.21
CA LYS A 314 1.90 13.01 -7.58
C LYS A 314 1.24 12.31 -6.39
N SER A 315 2.03 11.76 -5.46
CA SER A 315 1.49 11.16 -4.23
C SER A 315 1.08 12.22 -3.20
N SER A 316 1.84 13.31 -3.05
CA SER A 316 1.58 14.33 -2.01
C SER A 316 0.46 15.31 -2.39
N VAL A 317 0.27 15.60 -3.70
CA VAL A 317 -0.77 16.53 -4.18
C VAL A 317 -2.11 15.83 -4.46
N ALA A 318 -2.11 14.54 -4.81
CA ALA A 318 -3.36 13.82 -5.12
C ALA A 318 -4.16 13.36 -3.89
N THR A 319 -3.55 13.40 -2.69
CA THR A 319 -4.16 12.90 -1.44
C THR A 319 -4.58 14.02 -0.49
N ARG A 320 -4.42 15.29 -0.85
CA ARG A 320 -4.62 16.43 0.06
C ARG A 320 -5.44 17.54 -0.59
N ASP A 321 -6.46 18.01 0.10
CA ASP A 321 -7.28 19.19 -0.27
C ASP A 321 -6.53 20.53 -0.06
N THR A 322 -5.26 20.49 0.36
CA THR A 322 -4.43 21.67 0.69
C THR A 322 -3.28 21.88 -0.29
N LEU A 323 -2.98 23.13 -0.63
CA LEU A 323 -1.87 23.55 -1.50
C LEU A 323 -0.47 23.46 -0.82
N GLN A 324 -0.29 22.70 0.25
CA GLN A 324 1.00 22.59 0.96
C GLN A 324 1.92 21.56 0.29
N LEU A 325 3.16 21.96 0.00
CA LEU A 325 4.14 21.08 -0.65
C LEU A 325 4.97 20.28 0.37
N PHE A 326 5.28 20.88 1.52
CA PHE A 326 6.11 20.25 2.56
C PHE A 326 5.38 20.19 3.90
N SER A 327 4.39 19.31 4.03
CA SER A 327 3.62 19.15 5.28
C SER A 327 4.41 18.53 6.44
N LYS A 328 5.45 17.77 6.12
CA LYS A 328 6.27 17.03 7.08
C LYS A 328 7.74 17.21 6.76
N ILE A 329 8.47 17.79 7.69
CA ILE A 329 9.90 18.11 7.51
C ILE A 329 10.72 17.24 8.45
N LEU A 330 11.63 16.44 7.92
CA LEU A 330 12.60 15.68 8.71
C LEU A 330 13.89 16.47 8.81
N VAL A 331 14.40 16.71 10.02
CA VAL A 331 15.70 17.36 10.25
C VAL A 331 16.66 16.42 10.96
N GLY A 332 17.85 16.25 10.38
CA GLY A 332 18.94 15.55 11.04
C GLY A 332 19.58 16.43 12.10
N VAL A 333 19.58 15.97 13.35
CA VAL A 333 20.14 16.68 14.50
C VAL A 333 21.42 15.97 14.92
N SER A 334 22.60 16.55 14.65
CA SER A 334 23.85 16.11 15.31
C SER A 334 23.85 16.70 16.73
N GLY A 335 24.21 15.93 17.75
CA GLY A 335 24.09 16.33 19.16
C GLY A 335 24.99 17.48 19.61
N ASP A 336 25.70 18.11 18.68
CA ASP A 336 26.67 19.19 18.91
C ASP A 336 25.99 20.55 18.75
N GLU A 337 26.46 21.58 19.48
CA GLU A 337 25.93 22.95 19.39
C GLU A 337 25.97 23.55 17.97
N GLN A 338 26.84 23.02 17.09
CA GLN A 338 26.95 23.46 15.70
C GLN A 338 25.80 22.97 14.79
N ALA A 339 24.95 22.05 15.26
CA ALA A 339 23.91 21.41 14.45
C ALA A 339 22.56 22.15 14.43
N TRP A 340 22.33 23.03 15.42
CA TRP A 340 21.09 23.76 15.57
C TRP A 340 20.69 24.66 14.39
N PRO A 341 21.61 25.22 13.57
CA PRO A 341 21.22 25.99 12.39
C PRO A 341 20.35 25.22 11.38
N ALA A 342 20.53 23.90 11.27
CA ALA A 342 19.65 23.07 10.43
C ALA A 342 18.23 22.97 11.00
N LEU A 343 18.12 22.88 12.32
CA LEU A 343 16.82 22.95 12.99
C LEU A 343 16.17 24.33 12.79
N ASP A 344 16.92 25.41 12.94
CA ASP A 344 16.40 26.77 12.80
C ASP A 344 15.91 27.04 11.37
N THR A 345 16.60 26.48 10.36
CA THR A 345 16.16 26.53 8.96
C THR A 345 14.92 25.66 8.73
N ALA A 346 14.87 24.46 9.31
CA ALA A 346 13.71 23.58 9.21
C ALA A 346 12.46 24.18 9.87
N LEU A 347 12.61 24.89 10.99
CA LEU A 347 11.53 25.63 11.66
C LEU A 347 11.00 26.77 10.79
N LEU A 348 11.88 27.45 10.05
CA LEU A 348 11.48 28.53 9.14
C LEU A 348 10.67 27.98 7.96
N PHE A 349 11.10 26.87 7.36
CA PHE A 349 10.30 26.15 6.36
C PHE A 349 8.95 25.69 6.96
N ALA A 350 8.97 25.09 8.16
CA ALA A 350 7.77 24.59 8.81
C ALA A 350 6.76 25.70 9.07
N LYS A 351 7.22 26.92 9.37
CA LYS A 351 6.36 28.08 9.56
C LYS A 351 5.67 28.54 8.26
N HIS A 352 6.40 28.57 7.15
CA HIS A 352 5.81 28.91 5.84
C HIS A 352 4.77 27.89 5.38
N GLU A 353 5.00 26.62 5.67
CA GLU A 353 4.15 25.51 5.24
C GLU A 353 3.08 25.13 6.26
N SER A 354 3.11 25.69 7.48
CA SER A 354 2.36 25.15 8.64
C SER A 354 2.59 23.65 8.83
N ALA A 355 3.86 23.22 8.68
CA ALA A 355 4.27 21.82 8.67
C ALA A 355 4.55 21.25 10.07
N GLU A 356 4.43 19.93 10.18
CA GLU A 356 4.94 19.17 11.32
C GLU A 356 6.45 18.95 11.17
N LEU A 357 7.19 19.16 12.25
CA LEU A 357 8.63 18.98 12.27
C LEU A 357 9.05 17.70 12.98
N ARG A 358 9.86 16.87 12.33
CA ARG A 358 10.38 15.63 12.86
C ARG A 358 11.89 15.72 12.98
N GLY A 359 12.41 15.65 14.20
CA GLY A 359 13.83 15.56 14.46
C GLY A 359 14.29 14.10 14.44
N LEU A 360 15.49 13.85 13.95
CA LEU A 360 16.17 12.57 14.10
C LEU A 360 17.62 12.79 14.54
N HIS A 361 17.95 12.27 15.72
CA HIS A 361 19.31 12.18 16.20
C HIS A 361 19.80 10.74 16.12
N ILE A 362 21.00 10.55 15.57
CA ILE A 362 21.60 9.23 15.41
C ILE A 362 22.98 9.25 16.07
N SER A 363 23.21 8.28 16.94
CA SER A 363 24.46 8.13 17.69
C SER A 363 24.92 6.67 17.66
N ASP A 364 26.19 6.42 18.01
CA ASP A 364 26.67 5.03 18.17
C ASP A 364 26.14 4.40 19.48
N HIS A 365 25.94 5.23 20.51
CA HIS A 365 25.40 4.85 21.82
C HIS A 365 24.45 5.93 22.35
N VAL A 366 23.31 5.49 22.90
CA VAL A 366 22.37 6.40 23.59
C VAL A 366 22.84 6.61 25.02
N ASP A 367 23.33 7.81 25.32
CA ASP A 367 23.41 8.30 26.70
C ASP A 367 22.04 8.87 27.11
N PRO A 368 21.35 8.29 28.12
CA PRO A 368 20.05 8.77 28.57
C PRO A 368 20.05 10.26 28.98
N ALA A 369 21.13 10.75 29.60
CA ALA A 369 21.19 12.14 30.06
C ALA A 369 21.29 13.13 28.88
N ASN A 370 22.09 12.78 27.87
CA ASN A 370 22.19 13.53 26.63
C ASN A 370 20.87 13.47 25.84
N ALA A 371 20.24 12.29 25.77
CA ALA A 371 18.97 12.09 25.08
C ALA A 371 17.84 12.97 25.64
N VAL A 372 17.72 13.06 26.96
CA VAL A 372 16.74 13.94 27.63
C VAL A 372 17.04 15.41 27.34
N SER A 373 18.30 15.80 27.40
CA SER A 373 18.73 17.19 27.13
C SER A 373 18.45 17.60 25.69
N LEU A 374 18.74 16.71 24.73
CA LEU A 374 18.52 16.92 23.31
C LEU A 374 17.02 17.05 22.99
N ARG A 375 16.18 16.15 23.52
CA ARG A 375 14.71 16.23 23.38
C ARG A 375 14.19 17.53 23.98
N SER A 376 14.62 17.88 25.20
CA SER A 376 14.21 19.14 25.83
C SER A 376 14.60 20.37 25.01
N ASN A 377 15.78 20.41 24.40
CA ASN A 377 16.22 21.56 23.61
C ASN A 377 15.41 21.66 22.30
N PHE A 378 15.23 20.54 21.61
CA PHE A 378 14.41 20.47 20.40
C PHE A 378 12.96 20.92 20.65
N THR A 379 12.32 20.38 21.70
CA THR A 379 10.93 20.74 22.04
C THR A 379 10.81 22.21 22.41
N LYS A 380 11.78 22.78 23.16
CA LYS A 380 11.79 24.21 23.48
C LYS A 380 11.86 25.09 22.24
N ARG A 381 12.70 24.73 21.26
CA ARG A 381 12.83 25.47 19.98
C ARG A 381 11.57 25.37 19.13
N CYS A 382 10.97 24.18 19.04
CA CYS A 382 9.70 23.97 18.34
C CYS A 382 8.57 24.80 18.97
N ALA A 383 8.45 24.75 20.30
CA ALA A 383 7.47 25.52 21.05
C ALA A 383 7.65 27.04 20.88
N ALA A 384 8.89 27.53 20.92
CA ALA A 384 9.18 28.95 20.69
C ALA A 384 8.81 29.42 19.27
N ALA A 385 8.87 28.53 18.28
CA ALA A 385 8.47 28.80 16.91
C ALA A 385 6.95 28.59 16.67
N GLY A 386 6.21 28.04 17.63
CA GLY A 386 4.81 27.65 17.46
C GLY A 386 4.60 26.45 16.54
N ILE A 387 5.62 25.60 16.38
CA ILE A 387 5.60 24.43 15.49
C ILE A 387 5.44 23.15 16.31
N ASN A 388 4.55 22.26 15.88
CA ASN A 388 4.48 20.92 16.47
C ASN A 388 5.68 20.10 15.99
N GLY A 389 6.49 19.61 16.93
CA GLY A 389 7.61 18.77 16.57
C GLY A 389 8.00 17.72 17.59
N GLN A 390 8.48 16.60 17.06
CA GLN A 390 8.92 15.43 17.82
C GLN A 390 10.34 15.05 17.42
N LEU A 391 11.20 14.78 18.40
CA LEU A 391 12.57 14.31 18.17
C LEU A 391 12.64 12.81 18.46
N ALA A 392 13.10 12.03 17.49
CA ALA A 392 13.45 10.62 17.67
C ALA A 392 14.96 10.45 17.87
N ILE A 393 15.35 9.49 18.72
CA ILE A 393 16.76 9.17 18.98
C ILE A 393 17.02 7.70 18.64
N GLU A 394 17.95 7.45 17.73
CA GLU A 394 18.29 6.10 17.26
C GLU A 394 19.78 5.79 17.40
N THR A 395 20.09 4.49 17.45
CA THR A 395 21.45 3.99 17.32
C THR A 395 21.68 3.33 15.98
N GLY A 396 22.80 3.64 15.34
CA GLY A 396 23.26 2.92 14.15
C GLY A 396 23.81 3.82 13.04
N PRO A 397 23.99 3.26 11.83
CA PRO A 397 24.62 4.00 10.74
C PRO A 397 23.75 5.16 10.26
N VAL A 398 24.26 6.39 10.44
CA VAL A 398 23.59 7.68 10.16
C VAL A 398 22.82 7.69 8.84
N ARG A 399 23.50 7.34 7.73
CA ARG A 399 22.90 7.30 6.39
C ARG A 399 21.68 6.39 6.33
N ASN A 400 21.70 5.26 7.02
CA ASN A 400 20.67 4.25 6.90
C ASN A 400 19.41 4.65 7.66
N ALA A 401 19.58 5.11 8.89
CA ALA A 401 18.50 5.63 9.71
C ALA A 401 17.88 6.88 9.07
N LEU A 402 18.69 7.85 8.60
CA LEU A 402 18.17 9.03 7.88
C LEU A 402 17.33 8.66 6.66
N LEU A 403 17.82 7.77 5.79
CA LEU A 403 17.08 7.37 4.60
C LEU A 403 15.81 6.58 4.93
N ALA A 404 15.82 5.75 5.98
CA ALA A 404 14.63 5.03 6.44
C ALA A 404 13.55 5.98 6.97
N ARG A 405 13.98 7.05 7.65
CA ARG A 405 13.12 8.09 8.21
C ARG A 405 12.64 9.09 7.16
N ALA A 406 13.45 9.39 6.15
CA ALA A 406 13.13 10.37 5.09
C ALA A 406 11.93 9.97 4.23
N VAL A 407 11.59 8.68 4.16
CA VAL A 407 10.38 8.23 3.43
C VAL A 407 9.11 8.85 4.02
N TRP A 408 9.09 9.11 5.32
CA TRP A 408 7.97 9.66 6.08
C TRP A 408 7.92 11.19 6.15
N ALA A 409 8.77 11.85 5.38
CA ALA A 409 8.80 13.29 5.26
C ALA A 409 8.65 13.71 3.80
N ASP A 410 8.23 14.96 3.59
CA ASP A 410 8.20 15.62 2.29
C ASP A 410 9.54 16.32 2.00
N LEU A 411 10.30 16.69 3.04
CA LEU A 411 11.59 17.37 2.96
C LEU A 411 12.57 16.78 3.99
N LEU A 412 13.81 16.54 3.57
CA LEU A 412 14.93 16.21 4.47
C LEU A 412 15.88 17.41 4.62
N VAL A 413 16.08 17.89 5.85
CA VAL A 413 16.99 18.99 6.17
C VAL A 413 18.25 18.45 6.85
N LEU A 414 19.42 18.81 6.33
CA LEU A 414 20.73 18.37 6.81
C LEU A 414 21.67 19.55 6.99
N HIS A 415 22.46 19.53 8.07
CA HIS A 415 23.52 20.51 8.31
C HIS A 415 24.77 20.21 7.46
N LEU A 416 25.37 21.24 6.86
CA LEU A 416 26.67 21.20 6.21
C LEU A 416 27.79 21.56 7.21
N ALA A 417 28.25 20.58 7.99
CA ALA A 417 29.25 20.80 9.04
C ALA A 417 30.70 21.06 8.54
N HIS A 418 31.51 21.73 9.37
CA HIS A 418 32.97 21.80 9.25
C HIS A 418 33.59 20.46 9.69
N PRO A 419 34.39 19.77 8.86
CA PRO A 419 35.26 18.73 9.40
C PRO A 419 36.31 19.40 10.32
N PRO A 420 36.57 18.88 11.53
CA PRO A 420 37.68 19.38 12.34
C PRO A 420 39.00 19.23 11.56
N ALA A 421 39.86 20.23 11.73
CA ALA A 421 41.16 20.32 11.09
C ALA A 421 42.14 19.32 11.71
N ASN A 422 42.01 18.04 11.32
CA ASN A 422 43.02 16.97 11.28
C ASN A 422 42.29 15.62 11.22
N ASP A 423 41.71 15.26 10.07
CA ASP A 423 41.61 13.84 9.65
C ASP A 423 40.87 13.67 8.31
N ILE A 424 41.33 12.69 7.52
CA ILE A 424 40.55 11.83 6.58
C ILE A 424 39.37 12.54 5.87
N GLY A 425 39.61 13.71 5.27
CA GLY A 425 38.59 14.60 4.68
C GLY A 425 37.78 14.05 3.49
N SER A 426 37.95 12.78 3.14
CA SER A 426 37.25 12.09 2.04
C SER A 426 35.97 11.36 2.44
N ARG A 427 35.65 11.23 3.74
CA ARG A 427 34.53 10.40 4.21
C ARG A 427 33.19 11.13 4.38
N LEU A 428 33.17 12.39 4.81
CA LEU A 428 31.92 13.17 5.01
C LEU A 428 31.28 13.65 3.70
N ALA A 429 32.07 14.12 2.73
CA ALA A 429 31.58 14.45 1.39
C ALA A 429 30.99 13.21 0.67
N SER A 430 31.54 12.02 0.94
CA SER A 430 30.99 10.76 0.42
C SER A 430 29.66 10.37 1.07
N GLY A 431 29.46 10.73 2.35
CA GLY A 431 28.25 10.43 3.12
C GLY A 431 27.05 11.26 2.66
N LEU A 432 27.22 12.59 2.60
CA LEU A 432 26.15 13.50 2.14
C LEU A 432 25.78 13.25 0.68
N ARG A 433 26.79 13.08 -0.20
CA ARG A 433 26.57 12.71 -1.60
C ARG A 433 25.78 11.41 -1.72
N ALA A 434 26.12 10.38 -0.96
CA ALA A 434 25.38 9.12 -0.94
C ALA A 434 23.95 9.28 -0.41
N ILE A 435 23.71 10.15 0.57
CA ILE A 435 22.37 10.46 1.07
C ILE A 435 21.57 11.16 -0.03
N ILE A 436 22.07 12.25 -0.63
CA ILE A 436 21.38 12.99 -1.70
C ILE A 436 21.08 12.08 -2.90
N GLN A 437 22.00 11.19 -3.26
CA GLN A 437 21.79 10.25 -4.37
C GLN A 437 20.72 9.20 -4.09
N ALA A 438 20.58 8.78 -2.83
CA ALA A 438 19.66 7.71 -2.43
C ALA A 438 18.33 8.22 -1.85
N CYS A 439 18.26 9.48 -1.47
CA CYS A 439 17.08 10.07 -0.84
C CYS A 439 15.94 10.18 -1.87
N PRO A 440 14.75 9.64 -1.56
CA PRO A 440 13.59 9.71 -2.47
C PRO A 440 12.84 11.05 -2.40
N ARG A 441 13.30 11.97 -1.53
CA ARG A 441 12.68 13.27 -1.24
C ARG A 441 13.68 14.41 -1.52
N PRO A 442 13.18 15.63 -1.76
CA PRO A 442 14.02 16.82 -1.75
C PRO A 442 14.89 16.90 -0.49
N VAL A 443 16.15 17.32 -0.66
CA VAL A 443 17.12 17.46 0.43
C VAL A 443 17.55 18.92 0.52
N LEU A 444 17.30 19.56 1.65
CA LEU A 444 17.81 20.88 2.00
C LEU A 444 19.12 20.74 2.76
N ALA A 445 20.21 21.17 2.17
CA ALA A 445 21.53 21.22 2.80
C ALA A 445 21.81 22.66 3.25
N THR A 446 22.09 22.88 4.54
CA THR A 446 22.23 24.24 5.12
C THR A 446 23.53 24.44 5.91
N PRO A 447 24.31 25.51 5.62
CA PRO A 447 25.62 25.73 6.22
C PRO A 447 25.65 26.52 7.54
N ALA A 448 24.66 27.37 7.84
CA ALA A 448 24.58 28.16 9.08
C ALA A 448 23.18 28.80 9.24
N LEU A 449 23.00 29.71 10.22
CA LEU A 449 21.73 30.36 10.58
C LEU A 449 20.94 30.83 9.34
N PRO A 450 19.61 30.70 9.33
CA PRO A 450 18.81 30.89 8.13
C PRO A 450 18.87 32.33 7.62
N ALA A 451 19.26 32.50 6.35
CA ALA A 451 19.20 33.75 5.62
C ALA A 451 17.80 33.97 4.99
N GLY A 452 16.69 33.75 5.70
CA GLY A 452 15.34 33.90 5.13
C GLY A 452 15.00 32.92 3.99
N LEU A 453 13.83 33.10 3.34
CA LEU A 453 13.35 32.32 2.18
C LEU A 453 12.66 33.19 1.11
N GLN A 454 12.94 34.50 1.09
CA GLN A 454 12.21 35.43 0.24
C GLN A 454 12.83 35.57 -1.16
N ARG A 455 14.09 35.19 -1.34
CA ARG A 455 14.78 35.29 -2.64
C ARG A 455 15.36 33.94 -3.04
N VAL A 456 14.79 33.34 -4.08
CA VAL A 456 15.11 32.00 -4.56
C VAL A 456 15.88 32.08 -5.88
N LEU A 457 17.05 31.45 -5.93
CA LEU A 457 17.80 31.23 -7.17
C LEU A 457 17.60 29.80 -7.66
N LEU A 458 16.95 29.62 -8.81
CA LEU A 458 16.88 28.34 -9.51
C LEU A 458 18.04 28.20 -10.49
N ALA A 459 18.92 27.21 -10.27
CA ALA A 459 19.89 26.79 -11.28
C ALA A 459 19.26 25.75 -12.22
N PHE A 460 19.02 26.13 -13.47
CA PHE A 460 18.24 25.35 -14.43
C PHE A 460 19.07 24.90 -15.65
N ASP A 461 19.15 23.58 -15.87
CA ASP A 461 19.89 22.96 -16.98
C ASP A 461 19.01 22.16 -17.96
N GLY A 462 17.67 22.21 -17.78
CA GLY A 462 16.72 21.43 -18.58
C GLY A 462 16.71 19.92 -18.31
N SER A 463 17.48 19.44 -17.34
CA SER A 463 17.45 18.04 -16.91
C SER A 463 16.13 17.69 -16.22
N ALA A 464 15.80 16.41 -16.16
CA ALA A 464 14.58 15.96 -15.46
C ALA A 464 14.55 16.41 -13.98
N LYS A 465 15.70 16.44 -13.31
CA LYS A 465 15.82 16.90 -11.92
C LYS A 465 15.70 18.42 -11.80
N ALA A 466 16.25 19.16 -12.77
CA ALA A 466 16.06 20.60 -12.82
C ALA A 466 14.61 21.01 -13.13
N ARG A 467 13.83 20.18 -13.84
CA ARG A 467 12.38 20.39 -13.97
C ARG A 467 11.61 20.19 -12.66
N GLU A 468 12.01 19.20 -11.85
CA GLU A 468 11.45 19.07 -10.50
C GLU A 468 11.85 20.27 -9.63
N ALA A 469 13.10 20.74 -9.74
CA ALA A 469 13.56 21.96 -9.09
C ALA A 469 12.78 23.20 -9.55
N LEU A 470 12.45 23.30 -10.84
CA LEU A 470 11.62 24.36 -11.42
C LEU A 470 10.20 24.34 -10.85
N TYR A 471 9.59 23.15 -10.72
CA TYR A 471 8.29 22.99 -10.09
C TYR A 471 8.30 23.50 -8.65
N VAL A 472 9.30 23.09 -7.87
CA VAL A 472 9.45 23.53 -6.46
C VAL A 472 9.70 25.04 -6.37
N ALA A 473 10.53 25.60 -7.24
CA ALA A 473 10.82 27.03 -7.24
C ALA A 473 9.59 27.87 -7.65
N ALA A 474 8.80 27.40 -8.63
CA ALA A 474 7.53 28.02 -9.02
C ALA A 474 6.53 28.00 -7.86
N TYR A 475 6.45 26.87 -7.15
CA TYR A 475 5.65 26.74 -5.94
C TYR A 475 6.05 27.76 -4.88
N MET A 476 7.35 27.88 -4.57
CA MET A 476 7.83 28.86 -3.58
C MET A 476 7.51 30.30 -4.01
N ALA A 477 7.66 30.62 -5.29
CA ALA A 477 7.34 31.95 -5.79
C ALA A 477 5.84 32.26 -5.68
N GLY A 478 4.96 31.31 -5.99
CA GLY A 478 3.51 31.51 -5.90
C GLY A 478 2.93 31.42 -4.48
N ALA A 479 3.35 30.42 -3.70
CA ALA A 479 2.80 30.14 -2.37
C ALA A 479 3.47 30.94 -1.26
N TRP A 480 4.76 31.25 -1.38
CA TRP A 480 5.51 32.00 -0.36
C TRP A 480 5.78 33.45 -0.76
N ASP A 481 5.31 33.88 -1.94
CA ASP A 481 5.60 35.20 -2.51
C ASP A 481 7.12 35.47 -2.62
N ALA A 482 7.89 34.41 -2.90
CA ALA A 482 9.34 34.50 -3.02
C ALA A 482 9.75 35.06 -4.40
N ALA A 483 10.65 36.03 -4.41
CA ALA A 483 11.25 36.54 -5.63
C ALA A 483 12.12 35.44 -6.28
N LEU A 484 11.81 35.08 -7.51
CA LEU A 484 12.47 34.00 -8.24
C LEU A 484 13.43 34.53 -9.31
N VAL A 485 14.67 34.04 -9.27
CA VAL A 485 15.67 34.22 -10.34
C VAL A 485 15.97 32.85 -10.95
N VAL A 486 15.88 32.72 -12.26
CA VAL A 486 16.23 31.50 -13.01
C VAL A 486 17.54 31.73 -13.74
N LEU A 487 18.58 30.99 -13.32
CA LEU A 487 19.90 31.00 -13.93
C LEU A 487 20.08 29.76 -14.80
N HIS A 488 20.39 29.96 -16.07
CA HIS A 488 20.93 28.91 -16.93
C HIS A 488 22.42 29.16 -17.16
N CYS A 489 23.24 28.16 -16.85
CA CYS A 489 24.66 28.17 -17.14
C CYS A 489 25.01 27.02 -18.07
N SER A 490 25.62 27.30 -19.22
CA SER A 490 26.00 26.26 -20.17
C SER A 490 27.31 26.54 -20.90
N THR A 491 28.01 25.45 -21.20
CA THR A 491 29.14 25.40 -22.13
C THR A 491 28.72 24.67 -23.40
N GLY A 492 27.95 25.35 -24.25
CA GLY A 492 27.57 24.83 -25.56
C GLY A 492 26.34 23.90 -25.58
N ALA A 493 25.65 23.72 -24.46
CA ALA A 493 24.31 23.12 -24.47
C ALA A 493 23.27 24.15 -24.97
N PRO A 494 22.15 23.70 -25.58
CA PRO A 494 21.04 24.58 -25.94
C PRO A 494 20.53 25.33 -24.71
N ASP A 495 20.16 26.60 -24.89
CA ASP A 495 19.59 27.41 -23.83
C ASP A 495 18.29 26.78 -23.31
N ALA A 496 18.27 26.44 -22.02
CA ALA A 496 17.11 25.83 -21.38
C ALA A 496 16.13 26.89 -20.82
N LEU A 497 16.49 28.18 -20.80
CA LEU A 497 15.62 29.24 -20.29
C LEU A 497 14.25 29.34 -21.00
N PRO A 498 14.11 29.12 -22.32
CA PRO A 498 12.79 29.13 -22.97
C PRO A 498 11.82 28.10 -22.37
N GLU A 499 12.32 26.92 -21.98
CA GLU A 499 11.51 25.88 -21.33
C GLU A 499 11.04 26.34 -19.94
N ALA A 500 11.95 26.86 -19.12
CA ALA A 500 11.62 27.38 -17.80
C ALA A 500 10.63 28.56 -17.87
N ARG A 501 10.83 29.46 -18.83
CA ARG A 501 9.96 30.61 -19.05
C ARG A 501 8.54 30.19 -19.44
N ALA A 502 8.39 29.30 -20.42
CA ALA A 502 7.09 28.81 -20.84
C ALA A 502 6.33 28.16 -19.67
N TYR A 503 7.04 27.40 -18.82
CA TYR A 503 6.46 26.80 -17.62
C TYR A 503 5.98 27.86 -16.62
N LEU A 504 6.83 28.82 -16.24
CA LEU A 504 6.49 29.85 -15.26
C LEU A 504 5.40 30.81 -15.74
N GLU A 505 5.41 31.18 -17.02
CA GLU A 505 4.36 32.01 -17.64
C GLU A 505 3.00 31.31 -17.62
N THR A 506 2.96 30.01 -17.92
CA THR A 506 1.73 29.20 -17.83
C THR A 506 1.15 29.18 -16.41
N HIS A 507 2.02 29.27 -15.39
CA HIS A 507 1.66 29.28 -13.97
C HIS A 507 1.66 30.70 -13.37
N TRP A 508 1.65 31.75 -14.22
CA TRP A 508 1.52 33.15 -13.80
C TRP A 508 2.58 33.57 -12.75
N THR A 509 3.75 32.95 -12.79
CA THR A 509 4.81 33.13 -11.80
C THR A 509 5.89 34.07 -12.35
N PRO A 510 6.05 35.28 -11.79
CA PRO A 510 7.08 36.20 -12.25
C PRO A 510 8.47 35.70 -11.86
N ALA A 511 9.44 35.81 -12.78
CA ALA A 511 10.83 35.48 -12.51
C ALA A 511 11.79 36.34 -13.35
N GLU A 512 12.97 36.60 -12.81
CA GLU A 512 14.10 37.15 -13.57
C GLU A 512 14.86 36.01 -14.24
N TYR A 513 15.32 36.20 -15.49
CA TYR A 513 16.04 35.17 -16.24
C TYR A 513 17.47 35.62 -16.57
N ILE A 514 18.46 34.81 -16.20
CA ILE A 514 19.88 35.10 -16.41
C ILE A 514 20.52 33.94 -17.19
N SER A 515 21.22 34.27 -18.28
CA SER A 515 21.96 33.30 -19.09
C SER A 515 23.46 33.59 -18.99
N VAL A 516 24.23 32.60 -18.52
CA VAL A 516 25.68 32.73 -18.36
C VAL A 516 26.39 31.65 -19.19
N LYS A 517 27.16 32.09 -20.19
CA LYS A 517 28.01 31.21 -21.00
C LYS A 517 29.38 31.07 -20.35
N ASN A 518 29.49 30.23 -19.32
CA ASN A 518 30.72 30.04 -18.55
C ASN A 518 30.95 28.54 -18.25
N SER A 519 32.21 28.10 -18.30
CA SER A 519 32.62 26.75 -17.91
C SER A 519 32.70 26.55 -16.41
N ALA A 520 32.87 27.61 -15.64
CA ALA A 520 32.80 27.59 -14.19
C ALA A 520 31.34 27.73 -13.72
N VAL A 521 30.55 26.68 -13.91
CA VAL A 521 29.11 26.65 -13.58
C VAL A 521 28.85 26.95 -12.10
N ALA A 522 29.56 26.27 -11.18
CA ALA A 522 29.39 26.50 -9.75
C ALA A 522 29.71 27.94 -9.32
N ALA A 523 30.81 28.50 -9.84
CA ALA A 523 31.19 29.88 -9.55
C ALA A 523 30.12 30.86 -10.05
N SER A 524 29.53 30.59 -11.22
CA SER A 524 28.46 31.42 -11.79
C SER A 524 27.18 31.37 -10.95
N ILE A 525 26.82 30.18 -10.43
CA ILE A 525 25.69 30.03 -9.50
C ILE A 525 25.93 30.83 -8.21
N LEU A 526 27.10 30.66 -7.58
CA LEU A 526 27.43 31.33 -6.32
C LEU A 526 27.54 32.86 -6.48
N GLN A 527 28.13 33.33 -7.58
CA GLN A 527 28.23 34.76 -7.88
C GLN A 527 26.84 35.36 -8.10
N THR A 528 25.98 34.68 -8.88
CA THR A 528 24.62 35.13 -9.13
C THR A 528 23.79 35.15 -7.85
N ALA A 529 23.95 34.14 -6.98
CA ALA A 529 23.31 34.10 -5.67
C ALA A 529 23.73 35.31 -4.82
N ALA A 530 25.03 35.64 -4.79
CA ALA A 530 25.52 36.81 -4.08
C ALA A 530 25.00 38.13 -4.68
N ASP A 531 25.09 38.31 -6.00
CA ASP A 531 24.68 39.53 -6.69
C ASP A 531 23.18 39.81 -6.54
N LYS A 532 22.37 38.75 -6.51
CA LYS A 532 20.92 38.83 -6.30
C LYS A 532 20.50 38.74 -4.85
N ASN A 533 21.47 38.64 -3.92
CA ASN A 533 21.22 38.43 -2.49
C ASN A 533 20.22 37.29 -2.27
N SER A 534 20.41 36.17 -2.97
CA SER A 534 19.53 35.01 -2.86
C SER A 534 19.71 34.34 -1.52
N ASP A 535 18.60 33.96 -0.90
CA ASP A 535 18.52 33.34 0.41
C ASP A 535 18.66 31.80 0.28
N LEU A 536 18.13 31.27 -0.82
CA LEU A 536 18.04 29.84 -1.12
C LEU A 536 18.45 29.56 -2.58
N ILE A 537 19.29 28.55 -2.78
CA ILE A 537 19.59 27.99 -4.10
C ILE A 537 18.77 26.72 -4.30
N VAL A 538 17.98 26.65 -5.36
CA VAL A 538 17.20 25.48 -5.75
C VAL A 538 17.82 24.88 -7.01
N MET A 539 18.13 23.59 -6.99
CA MET A 539 18.73 22.92 -8.15
C MET A 539 18.41 21.42 -8.20
N GLY A 540 18.64 20.79 -9.36
CA GLY A 540 18.57 19.34 -9.49
C GLY A 540 19.70 18.63 -8.72
N GLY A 541 19.38 17.48 -8.11
CA GLY A 541 20.37 16.62 -7.48
C GLY A 541 21.25 15.86 -8.49
N TYR A 542 22.10 14.95 -8.01
CA TYR A 542 23.02 14.19 -8.87
C TYR A 542 22.29 13.38 -9.97
N SER A 543 22.76 13.50 -11.22
CA SER A 543 22.28 12.70 -12.36
C SER A 543 22.77 11.25 -12.29
N THR A 544 21.90 10.30 -12.64
CA THR A 544 22.25 8.87 -12.81
C THR A 544 22.83 8.56 -14.19
N ASN A 545 22.79 9.50 -15.14
CA ASN A 545 23.36 9.31 -16.48
C ASN A 545 24.85 9.74 -16.47
N PRO A 546 25.81 8.80 -16.69
CA PRO A 546 27.25 9.05 -16.55
C PRO A 546 27.77 10.20 -17.42
N LEU A 547 27.23 10.38 -18.63
CA LEU A 547 27.68 11.40 -19.58
C LEU A 547 27.26 12.83 -19.16
N ARG A 548 26.14 12.99 -18.44
CA ARG A 548 25.70 14.29 -17.89
C ARG A 548 26.25 14.57 -16.48
N ALA A 549 26.62 13.52 -15.74
CA ALA A 549 27.25 13.66 -14.43
C ALA A 549 28.62 14.37 -14.49
N ILE A 550 29.32 14.28 -15.63
CA ILE A 550 30.62 14.91 -15.86
C ILE A 550 30.51 16.44 -16.09
N ALA A 551 29.41 16.92 -16.69
CA ALA A 551 29.21 18.34 -17.00
C ALA A 551 28.62 19.17 -15.84
N PHE A 552 27.75 18.57 -15.00
CA PHE A 552 27.04 19.28 -13.92
C PHE A 552 27.24 18.68 -12.52
N GLY A 553 27.69 17.42 -12.40
CA GLY A 553 27.88 16.75 -11.11
C GLY A 553 29.03 17.33 -10.29
N GLY A 554 30.09 17.83 -10.94
CA GLY A 554 31.17 18.57 -10.28
C GLY A 554 30.72 19.95 -9.77
N SER A 555 29.71 20.54 -10.40
CA SER A 555 29.18 21.86 -10.03
C SER A 555 28.37 21.81 -8.74
N LEU A 556 27.56 20.77 -8.54
CA LEU A 556 26.83 20.57 -7.29
C LEU A 556 27.78 20.38 -6.09
N ASP A 557 28.80 19.53 -6.24
CA ASP A 557 29.81 19.32 -5.19
C ASP A 557 30.50 20.64 -4.82
N ALA A 558 30.86 21.46 -5.82
CA ALA A 558 31.49 22.76 -5.59
C ALA A 558 30.55 23.79 -4.92
N VAL A 559 29.25 23.82 -5.28
CA VAL A 559 28.25 24.69 -4.62
C VAL A 559 28.07 24.28 -3.15
N LEU A 560 27.96 22.98 -2.86
CA LEU A 560 27.84 22.48 -1.48
C LEU A 560 29.12 22.71 -0.67
N GLN A 561 30.29 22.62 -1.29
CA GLN A 561 31.58 22.90 -0.65
C GLN A 561 31.77 24.37 -0.31
N ALA A 562 31.17 25.29 -1.07
CA ALA A 562 31.25 26.73 -0.80
C ALA A 562 30.55 27.14 0.50
N ARG A 563 29.50 26.39 0.93
CA ARG A 563 28.81 26.57 2.22
C ARG A 563 28.34 28.00 2.49
N SER A 564 28.00 28.76 1.45
CA SER A 564 27.57 30.15 1.58
C SER A 564 26.05 30.31 1.66
N HIS A 565 25.29 29.36 1.11
CA HIS A 565 23.83 29.44 1.02
C HIS A 565 23.21 28.09 1.37
N SER A 566 21.95 28.11 1.79
CA SER A 566 21.13 26.90 1.85
C SER A 566 20.84 26.42 0.42
N VAL A 567 20.92 25.11 0.19
CA VAL A 567 20.74 24.49 -1.13
C VAL A 567 19.68 23.41 -1.05
N LEU A 568 18.59 23.60 -1.79
CA LEU A 568 17.51 22.62 -1.95
C LEU A 568 17.72 21.79 -3.22
N LEU A 569 17.86 20.48 -3.02
CA LEU A 569 18.19 19.52 -4.07
C LEU A 569 16.98 18.64 -4.38
N CYS A 570 16.52 18.68 -5.63
CA CYS A 570 15.37 17.89 -6.09
C CYS A 570 15.81 16.57 -6.77
N SER A 571 15.13 15.47 -6.43
CA SER A 571 15.54 14.08 -6.75
C SER A 571 14.97 13.53 -8.04
#